data_AF-A0A4R2K7B0-F1
#
_entry.id   AF-A0A4R2K7B0-F1
#
_cell.length_a   1.000
_cell.length_b   1.000
_cell.length_c   1.000
_cell.angle_alpha   90.00
_cell.angle_beta   90.00
_cell.angle_gamma   90.00
#
_symmetry.space_group_name_H-M   'P 1'
#
loop_
_entity.id
_entity.type
_entity.pdbx_description
1 polymer ?
#
loop_
_entity_poly.entity_id
_entity_poly.type
_entity_poly.pdbx_seq_one_letter_code
_entity_poly.pdbx_strand_id
1 'polypeptide(L)'
;MADEEAYRQWRESAKAVKAIAADDSLALWEKARKVNQAYAGLALEGLQSKHRHKVLAAFGKVNSVFAKYTINSFDDYQQMSDGDLREIVATVRALVPPKAK
;
A
#
# COMPACT_ATOMS: atom_id res chain seq x y z
N MET A 1 23.51 -5.33 -5.18
CA MET A 1 22.70 -5.57 -6.40
C MET A 1 21.23 -5.57 -6.00
N ALA A 2 20.30 -5.25 -6.90
CA ALA A 2 18.88 -5.42 -6.60
C ALA A 2 18.52 -6.91 -6.64
N ASP A 3 17.72 -7.34 -5.67
CA ASP A 3 17.23 -8.71 -5.59
C ASP A 3 16.01 -8.87 -6.50
N GLU A 4 16.09 -9.80 -7.44
CA GLU A 4 14.98 -10.12 -8.35
C GLU A 4 13.74 -10.57 -7.59
N GLU A 5 13.92 -11.25 -6.45
CA GLU A 5 12.84 -11.71 -5.58
C GLU A 5 12.05 -10.53 -5.00
N ALA A 6 12.74 -9.50 -4.50
CA ALA A 6 12.11 -8.31 -3.95
C ALA A 6 11.28 -7.55 -5.01
N TYR A 7 11.75 -7.51 -6.26
CA TYR A 7 10.99 -6.90 -7.36
C TYR A 7 9.82 -7.79 -7.82
N ARG A 8 9.96 -9.11 -7.76
CA ARG A 8 8.87 -10.05 -8.01
C ARG A 8 7.76 -9.86 -6.98
N GLN A 9 8.10 -9.84 -5.69
CA GLN A 9 7.17 -9.57 -4.60
C GLN A 9 6.48 -8.21 -4.80
N TRP A 10 7.23 -7.15 -5.13
CA TRP A 10 6.63 -5.85 -5.40
C TRP A 10 5.62 -5.89 -6.56
N ARG A 11 5.91 -6.60 -7.66
CA ARG A 11 4.95 -6.76 -8.78
C ARG A 11 3.68 -7.48 -8.33
N GLU A 12 3.81 -8.55 -7.56
CA GLU A 12 2.65 -9.29 -7.03
C GLU A 12 1.82 -8.43 -6.08
N SER A 13 2.46 -7.68 -5.16
CA SER A 13 1.76 -6.71 -4.29
C SER A 13 1.02 -5.65 -5.11
N ALA A 14 1.65 -5.07 -6.13
CA ALA A 14 1.03 -4.05 -6.98
C ALA A 14 -0.18 -4.62 -7.76
N LYS A 15 -0.09 -5.88 -8.21
CA LYS A 15 -1.19 -6.58 -8.88
C LYS A 15 -2.34 -6.86 -7.93
N ALA A 16 -2.06 -7.33 -6.71
CA ALA A 16 -3.06 -7.56 -5.67
C ALA A 16 -3.77 -6.26 -5.29
N VAL A 17 -3.04 -5.16 -5.09
CA VAL A 17 -3.62 -3.83 -4.80
C VAL A 17 -4.55 -3.37 -5.91
N LYS A 18 -4.16 -3.58 -7.18
CA LYS A 18 -5.01 -3.24 -8.32
C LYS A 18 -6.31 -4.04 -8.31
N ALA A 19 -6.25 -5.34 -7.99
CA ALA A 19 -7.44 -6.19 -7.88
C ALA A 19 -8.36 -5.73 -6.74
N ILE A 20 -7.81 -5.52 -5.54
CA ILE A 20 -8.55 -5.05 -4.35
C ILE A 20 -9.22 -3.69 -4.62
N ALA A 21 -8.51 -2.75 -5.22
CA ALA A 21 -9.04 -1.41 -5.49
C ALA A 21 -10.21 -1.44 -6.50
N ALA A 22 -10.20 -2.40 -7.43
CA ALA A 22 -11.23 -2.58 -8.44
C ALA A 22 -12.40 -3.49 -8.00
N ASP A 23 -12.33 -4.08 -6.80
CA ASP A 23 -13.36 -5.00 -6.30
C ASP A 23 -14.56 -4.23 -5.75
N ASP A 24 -15.66 -4.16 -6.50
CA ASP A 24 -16.85 -3.42 -6.09
C ASP A 24 -17.65 -4.10 -4.97
N SER A 25 -17.31 -5.34 -4.58
CA SER A 25 -17.94 -6.03 -3.45
C SER A 25 -17.40 -5.56 -2.09
N LEU A 26 -16.23 -4.92 -2.06
CA LEU A 26 -15.59 -4.47 -0.83
C LEU A 26 -16.01 -3.06 -0.46
N ALA A 27 -16.30 -2.86 0.82
CA ALA A 27 -16.47 -1.51 1.35
C ALA A 27 -15.13 -0.74 1.31
N LEU A 28 -15.20 0.58 1.23
CA LEU A 28 -14.03 1.43 1.04
C LEU A 28 -12.98 1.27 2.16
N TRP A 29 -13.43 1.12 3.40
CA TRP A 29 -12.56 0.90 4.56
C TRP A 29 -11.84 -0.47 4.48
N GLU A 30 -12.51 -1.51 3.98
CA GLU A 30 -11.91 -2.82 3.75
C GLU A 30 -10.87 -2.75 2.63
N LYS A 31 -11.15 -2.00 1.56
CA LYS A 31 -10.19 -1.74 0.48
C LYS A 31 -8.93 -1.10 1.05
N ALA A 32 -9.07 -0.01 1.81
CA ALA A 32 -7.94 0.71 2.41
C ALA A 32 -7.08 -0.18 3.31
N ARG A 33 -7.70 -1.06 4.11
CA ARG A 33 -6.95 -2.05 4.89
C ARG A 33 -6.22 -3.06 4.00
N LYS A 34 -6.95 -3.72 3.10
CA LYS A 34 -6.41 -4.82 2.28
C LYS A 34 -5.28 -4.36 1.35
N VAL A 35 -5.35 -3.14 0.80
CA VAL A 35 -4.26 -2.61 -0.03
C VAL A 35 -2.98 -2.40 0.78
N ASN A 36 -3.07 -1.92 2.03
CA ASN A 36 -1.89 -1.82 2.90
C ASN A 36 -1.31 -3.19 3.24
N GLN A 37 -2.18 -4.17 3.53
CA GLN A 37 -1.75 -5.54 3.84
C GLN A 37 -1.09 -6.23 2.64
N ALA A 38 -1.46 -5.90 1.41
CA ALA A 38 -0.85 -6.47 0.20
C ALA A 38 0.66 -6.20 0.07
N TYR A 39 1.17 -5.19 0.78
CA TYR A 39 2.58 -4.82 0.83
C TYR A 39 3.29 -5.26 2.12
N ALA A 40 2.57 -5.91 3.04
CA ALA A 40 3.17 -6.44 4.26
C ALA A 40 4.24 -7.48 3.91
N GLY A 41 5.41 -7.35 4.53
CA GLY A 41 6.53 -8.28 4.32
C GLY A 41 7.35 -8.05 3.04
N LEU A 42 7.10 -6.98 2.27
CA LEU A 42 7.97 -6.63 1.14
C LEU A 42 9.42 -6.43 1.62
N ALA A 43 10.34 -7.21 1.07
CA ALA A 43 11.76 -7.14 1.39
C ALA A 43 12.42 -5.86 0.85
N LEU A 44 12.27 -4.74 1.57
CA LEU A 44 12.78 -3.42 1.17
C LEU A 44 14.30 -3.39 0.96
N GLU A 45 15.04 -4.26 1.65
CA GLU A 45 16.49 -4.37 1.54
C GLU A 45 16.95 -4.86 0.16
N GLY A 46 16.14 -5.71 -0.49
CA GLY A 46 16.39 -6.20 -1.85
C GLY A 46 16.10 -5.15 -2.94
N LEU A 47 15.48 -4.02 -2.60
CA LEU A 47 15.19 -2.95 -3.55
C LEU A 47 16.37 -1.98 -3.70
N GLN A 48 16.54 -1.41 -4.90
CA GLN A 48 17.44 -0.26 -5.10
C GLN A 48 17.04 0.90 -4.18
N SER A 49 18.02 1.67 -3.69
CA SER A 49 17.81 2.78 -2.76
C SER A 49 16.70 3.75 -3.19
N LYS A 50 16.67 4.15 -4.47
CA LYS A 50 15.62 5.03 -5.03
C LYS A 50 14.21 4.43 -4.95
N HIS A 51 14.08 3.13 -5.13
CA HIS A 51 12.80 2.44 -5.10
C HIS A 51 12.34 2.17 -3.68
N ARG A 52 13.27 1.79 -2.80
CA ARG A 52 13.02 1.72 -1.37
C ARG A 52 12.51 3.06 -0.84
N HIS A 53 13.15 4.18 -1.21
CA HIS A 53 12.67 5.52 -0.86
C HIS A 53 11.26 5.80 -1.39
N LYS A 54 10.94 5.41 -2.63
CA LYS A 54 9.59 5.55 -3.18
C LYS A 54 8.55 4.82 -2.32
N VAL A 55 8.84 3.57 -1.93
CA VAL A 55 7.94 2.76 -1.10
C VAL A 55 7.80 3.38 0.30
N LEU A 56 8.91 3.72 0.95
CA LEU A 56 8.91 4.35 2.27
C LEU A 56 8.17 5.69 2.28
N ALA A 57 8.36 6.53 1.25
CA ALA A 57 7.67 7.82 1.15
C ALA A 57 6.15 7.66 1.02
N ALA A 58 5.68 6.64 0.28
CA ALA A 58 4.25 6.36 0.19
C ALA A 58 3.69 5.88 1.53
N PHE A 59 4.38 5.00 2.25
CA PHE A 59 3.96 4.59 3.58
C PHE A 59 4.04 5.72 4.61
N GLY A 60 4.99 6.65 4.47
CA GLY A 60 5.01 7.88 5.27
C GLY A 60 3.76 8.73 5.10
N LYS A 61 3.24 8.85 3.87
CA LYS A 61 1.97 9.54 3.59
C LYS A 61 0.78 8.80 4.20
N VAL A 62 0.71 7.48 4.01
CA VAL A 62 -0.33 6.65 4.62
C VAL A 62 -0.32 6.78 6.15
N ASN A 63 0.85 6.76 6.77
CA ASN A 63 0.99 6.95 8.22
C ASN A 63 0.55 8.35 8.68
N SER A 64 0.73 9.38 7.84
CA SER A 64 0.25 10.73 8.13
C SER A 64 -1.28 10.82 8.11
N VAL A 65 -1.94 10.02 7.26
CA VAL A 65 -3.40 9.85 7.30
C VAL A 65 -3.81 9.13 8.59
N PHE A 66 -3.14 8.03 8.94
CA PHE A 66 -3.43 7.28 10.16
C PHE A 66 -3.17 8.07 11.44
N ALA A 67 -2.22 8.99 11.46
CA ALA A 67 -1.92 9.81 12.63
C ALA A 67 -3.10 10.70 13.09
N LYS A 68 -4.12 10.90 12.26
CA LYS A 68 -5.37 11.60 12.61
C LYS A 68 -6.29 10.74 13.49
N TYR A 69 -6.04 9.44 13.57
CA TYR A 69 -6.93 8.44 14.16
C TYR A 69 -6.19 7.61 15.20
N THR A 70 -6.91 7.18 16.23
CA THR A 70 -6.39 6.20 17.20
C THR A 70 -6.74 4.80 16.69
N ILE A 71 -5.86 4.21 15.88
CA ILE A 71 -6.08 2.87 15.30
C ILE A 71 -5.49 1.81 16.23
N ASN A 72 -6.36 1.10 16.94
CA ASN A 72 -6.03 0.00 17.85
C ASN A 72 -6.47 -1.36 17.29
N SER A 73 -7.37 -1.37 16.32
CA SER A 73 -8.05 -2.55 15.80
C SER A 73 -8.47 -2.37 14.34
N PHE A 74 -8.99 -3.45 13.77
CA PHE A 74 -9.54 -3.46 12.41
C PHE A 74 -10.74 -2.52 12.26
N ASP A 75 -11.63 -2.49 13.24
CA ASP A 75 -12.89 -1.76 13.15
C ASP A 75 -12.67 -0.24 13.13
N ASP A 76 -11.51 0.23 13.59
CA ASP A 76 -11.14 1.64 13.60
C ASP A 76 -11.00 2.23 12.18
N TYR A 77 -10.78 1.40 11.16
CA TYR A 77 -10.82 1.84 9.76
C TYR A 77 -12.22 2.32 9.35
N GLN A 78 -13.29 1.80 9.96
CA GLN A 78 -14.66 2.23 9.67
C GLN A 78 -14.94 3.64 10.20
N GLN A 79 -14.16 4.11 11.18
CA GLN A 79 -14.30 5.45 11.76
C GLN A 79 -13.56 6.51 10.92
N MET A 80 -12.77 6.08 9.94
CA MET A 80 -12.03 6.99 9.06
C MET A 80 -12.96 7.66 8.04
N SER A 81 -12.65 8.91 7.72
CA SER A 81 -13.37 9.61 6.68
C SER A 81 -13.19 8.93 5.31
N ASP A 82 -14.24 8.96 4.51
CA ASP A 82 -14.25 8.50 3.13
C ASP A 82 -13.11 9.12 2.28
N GLY A 83 -12.77 10.38 2.55
CA GLY A 83 -11.66 11.08 1.90
C GLY A 83 -10.30 10.47 2.24
N ASP A 84 -10.05 10.25 3.53
CA ASP A 84 -8.81 9.64 4.03
C ASP A 84 -8.65 8.19 3.56
N LEU A 85 -9.75 7.42 3.53
CA LEU A 85 -9.74 6.06 3.00
C LEU A 85 -9.39 6.03 1.49
N ARG A 86 -9.96 6.96 0.70
CA ARG A 86 -9.60 7.10 -0.73
C ARG A 86 -8.15 7.52 -0.90
N GLU A 87 -7.62 8.40 -0.04
CA GLU A 87 -6.22 8.83 -0.09
C GLU A 87 -5.27 7.66 0.15
N ILE A 88 -5.56 6.78 1.12
CA ILE A 88 -4.81 5.56 1.37
C ILE A 88 -4.81 4.66 0.12
N VAL A 89 -6.00 4.36 -0.40
CA VAL A 89 -6.14 3.49 -1.59
C VAL A 89 -5.37 4.07 -2.79
N ALA A 90 -5.49 5.37 -3.05
CA ALA A 90 -4.79 6.03 -4.14
C ALA A 90 -3.26 5.99 -3.96
N THR A 91 -2.78 6.29 -2.76
CA THR A 91 -1.34 6.33 -2.42
C THR A 91 -0.71 4.95 -2.62
N VAL A 92 -1.35 3.90 -2.10
CA VAL A 92 -0.83 2.53 -2.19
C VAL A 92 -0.95 1.99 -3.62
N ARG A 93 -2.04 2.31 -4.34
CA ARG A 93 -2.21 1.93 -5.75
C ARG A 93 -1.17 2.55 -6.67
N ALA A 94 -0.64 3.73 -6.33
CA ALA A 94 0.44 4.38 -7.07
C ALA A 94 1.82 3.71 -6.88
N LEU A 95 1.96 2.82 -5.89
CA LEU A 95 3.13 1.97 -5.74
C LEU A 95 3.13 0.91 -6.84
N VAL A 96 3.70 1.26 -7.97
CA VAL A 96 4.02 0.32 -9.03
C VAL A 96 5.54 0.21 -9.18
N PRO A 97 6.08 -1.01 -9.33
CA PRO A 97 7.48 -1.21 -9.65
C PRO A 97 7.78 -0.60 -11.02
N PRO A 98 9.03 -0.16 -11.27
CA PRO A 98 9.44 0.26 -12.61
C PRO A 98 9.30 -0.91 -13.59
N LYS A 99 8.98 -0.60 -14.85
CA LYS A 99 9.05 -1.60 -15.93
C LYS A 99 10.48 -2.13 -16.00
N ALA A 100 10.62 -3.46 -16.07
CA ALA A 100 11.90 -4.06 -16.43
C ALA A 100 12.32 -3.47 -17.79
N LYS A 101 13.55 -2.98 -17.88
CA LYS A 101 14.16 -2.64 -19.16
C LYS A 101 14.56 -3.91 -19.87
#